data_AF-A0A2R4A3R2-F1
#
_entry.id   AF-A0A2R4A3R2-F1
#
_cell.length_a   1.000
_cell.length_b   1.000
_cell.length_c   1.000
_cell.angle_alpha   90.00
_cell.angle_beta   90.00
_cell.angle_gamma   90.00
#
_symmetry.space_group_name_H-M   'P 1'
#
loop_
_entity.id
_entity.type
_entity.pdbx_description
1 polymer ?
#
loop_
_entity_poly.entity_id
_entity_poly.type
_entity_poly.pdbx_seq_one_letter_code
_entity_poly.pdbx_strand_id
1 'polypeptide(L)'
;MSEREFARAAELLSLKTLDITRSRRISIRLDIKEFYSKLANLGFFSPKRNSPLSVPRLIFLNDYEIISFYNSLIRGYLNWFRCADNFTSAKNIIWSLRMSCLKTLARKHKKNLKWVLNIFTVNVSVKTPGGNKVSLPSIHEITQLNSKFLLSDQLKQPDADSLFKKYSLRLHSSRFLFSKCAVKDCCNTDIEIHHVKKLARRIDSSGKINVLTSNNKRLSGIGAILSAVNRKQIPLCSFHHLEFEIGNYSPLDTDFISKVYKIDCSNLNFEEIFLGRQSN
;
A
#
# COMPACT_ATOMS: atom_id res chain seq x y z
N MET A 1 51.60 -10.90 40.49
CA MET A 1 50.63 -9.80 40.69
C MET A 1 49.54 -10.33 41.61
N SER A 2 49.32 -9.68 42.74
CA SER A 2 48.34 -10.13 43.74
C SER A 2 46.92 -9.79 43.30
N GLU A 3 45.92 -10.55 43.72
CA GLU A 3 44.50 -10.33 43.42
C GLU A 3 44.04 -8.90 43.79
N ARG A 4 44.65 -8.34 44.85
CA ARG A 4 44.43 -6.97 45.31
C ARG A 4 44.93 -5.92 44.31
N GLU A 5 46.02 -6.19 43.60
CA GLU A 5 46.54 -5.29 42.56
C GLU A 5 45.60 -5.25 41.34
N PHE A 6 45.01 -6.40 40.97
CA PHE A 6 44.01 -6.47 39.91
C PHE A 6 42.72 -5.72 40.29
N ALA A 7 42.23 -5.91 41.52
CA ALA A 7 41.07 -5.18 42.02
C ALA A 7 41.30 -3.66 42.00
N ARG A 8 42.47 -3.20 42.45
CA ARG A 8 42.85 -1.78 42.44
C ARG A 8 42.98 -1.22 41.03
N ALA A 9 43.54 -1.99 40.10
CA ALA A 9 43.66 -1.59 38.69
C ALA A 9 42.28 -1.48 38.01
N ALA A 10 41.38 -2.42 38.31
CA ALA A 10 40.00 -2.39 37.81
C ALA A 10 39.21 -1.20 38.39
N GLU A 11 39.37 -0.91 39.67
CA GLU A 11 38.75 0.24 40.33
C GLU A 11 39.28 1.57 39.76
N LEU A 12 40.59 1.69 39.56
CA LEU A 12 41.21 2.84 38.89
C LEU A 12 40.72 3.01 37.44
N LEU A 13 40.56 1.94 36.67
CA LEU A 13 39.98 1.98 35.33
C LEU A 13 38.51 2.41 35.35
N SER A 14 37.73 1.94 36.34
CA SER A 14 36.34 2.33 36.53
C SER A 14 36.20 3.82 36.88
N LEU A 15 37.05 4.34 37.77
CA LEU A 15 37.07 5.74 38.16
C LEU A 15 37.56 6.64 37.02
N LYS A 16 38.54 6.19 36.24
CA LYS A 16 39.03 6.90 35.04
C LYS A 16 38.00 6.95 33.90
N THR A 17 37.07 5.99 33.87
CA THR A 17 35.97 5.95 32.90
C THR A 17 34.70 6.64 33.41
N LEU A 18 34.51 6.72 34.73
CA LEU A 18 33.48 7.50 35.41
C LEU A 18 33.87 8.99 35.45
N ASP A 19 33.91 9.61 34.27
CA ASP A 19 34.04 11.06 34.14
C ASP A 19 32.69 11.72 34.53
N ILE A 20 32.50 11.95 35.84
CA ILE A 20 31.26 12.49 36.44
C ILE A 20 30.92 13.89 35.89
N THR A 21 31.92 14.58 35.33
CA THR A 21 31.80 15.93 34.75
C THR A 21 31.09 15.94 33.38
N ARG A 22 31.08 14.82 32.65
CA ARG A 22 30.39 14.70 31.37
C ARG A 22 28.99 14.15 31.58
N SER A 23 27.98 15.01 31.40
CA SER A 23 26.59 14.59 31.21
C SER A 23 26.51 13.55 30.07
N ARG A 24 26.41 12.27 30.42
CA ARG A 24 26.19 11.19 29.45
C ARG A 24 24.75 11.27 28.95
N ARG A 25 24.55 11.94 27.81
CA ARG A 25 23.25 11.93 27.13
C ARG A 25 23.11 10.61 26.39
N ILE A 26 22.17 9.78 26.83
CA ILE A 26 21.76 8.59 26.08
C ILE A 26 21.20 9.10 24.74
N SER A 27 21.77 8.62 23.64
CA SER A 27 21.35 9.01 22.30
C SER A 27 20.84 7.80 21.52
N ILE A 28 19.68 7.91 20.89
CA ILE A 28 19.11 6.89 20.01
C ILE A 28 19.37 7.35 18.58
N ARG A 29 20.17 6.60 17.82
CA ARG A 29 20.50 6.95 16.44
C ARG A 29 20.02 5.89 15.47
N LEU A 30 19.44 6.33 14.36
CA LEU A 30 19.17 5.51 13.20
C LEU A 30 20.48 5.17 12.48
N ASP A 31 20.76 3.87 12.29
CA ASP A 31 21.77 3.43 11.34
C ASP A 31 21.27 3.63 9.90
N ILE A 32 21.78 4.69 9.28
CA ILE A 32 21.41 5.10 7.92
C ILE A 32 21.87 4.06 6.90
N LYS A 33 23.04 3.44 7.10
CA LYS A 33 23.63 2.49 6.13
C LYS A 33 22.83 1.20 6.12
N GLU A 34 22.53 0.66 7.29
CA GLU A 34 21.70 -0.53 7.44
C GLU A 34 20.28 -0.29 6.90
N PHE A 35 19.75 0.92 7.07
CA PHE A 35 18.42 1.22 6.56
C PHE A 35 18.38 1.31 5.03
N TYR A 36 19.38 1.92 4.39
CA TYR A 36 19.48 1.93 2.93
C TYR A 36 19.70 0.53 2.35
N SER A 37 20.45 -0.36 3.03
CA SER A 37 20.59 -1.74 2.59
C SER A 37 19.26 -2.51 2.67
N LYS A 38 18.47 -2.30 3.73
CA LYS A 38 17.09 -2.83 3.83
C LYS A 38 16.20 -2.33 2.70
N LEU A 39 16.21 -1.02 2.41
CA LEU A 39 15.46 -0.45 1.29
C LEU A 39 15.92 -0.98 -0.07
N ALA A 40 17.21 -1.25 -0.23
CA ALA A 40 17.77 -1.84 -1.44
C ALA A 40 17.28 -3.28 -1.64
N ASN A 41 17.28 -4.10 -0.58
CA ASN A 41 16.77 -5.47 -0.61
C ASN A 41 15.27 -5.51 -0.98
N LEU A 42 14.50 -4.54 -0.49
CA LEU A 42 13.08 -4.39 -0.82
C LEU A 42 12.83 -3.83 -2.24
N GLY A 43 13.87 -3.34 -2.93
CA GLY A 43 13.79 -2.80 -4.28
C GLY A 43 13.37 -1.34 -4.39
N PHE A 44 13.32 -0.59 -3.29
CA PHE A 44 13.02 0.85 -3.30
C PHE A 44 14.23 1.72 -3.67
N PHE A 45 15.45 1.20 -3.49
CA PHE A 45 16.68 1.97 -3.64
C PHE A 45 17.76 1.18 -4.39
N SER A 46 18.56 1.85 -5.20
CA SER A 46 19.72 1.25 -5.87
C SER A 46 21.00 1.63 -5.14
N PRO A 47 21.74 0.67 -4.53
CA PRO A 47 23.02 0.98 -3.91
C PRO A 47 24.07 1.41 -4.94
N LYS A 48 24.01 0.85 -6.16
CA LYS A 48 24.95 1.19 -7.26
C LYS A 48 24.82 2.63 -7.75
N ARG A 49 23.58 3.13 -7.87
CA ARG A 49 23.29 4.48 -8.39
C ARG A 49 22.96 5.48 -7.28
N ASN A 50 23.06 5.08 -6.02
CA ASN A 50 22.64 5.83 -4.84
C ASN A 50 21.31 6.60 -5.05
N SER A 51 20.32 5.95 -5.66
CA SER A 51 19.10 6.61 -6.10
C SER A 51 17.85 5.74 -5.94
N PRO A 52 16.68 6.37 -5.72
CA PRO A 52 15.42 5.66 -5.57
C PRO A 52 15.03 4.97 -6.88
N LEU A 53 14.43 3.80 -6.78
CA LEU A 53 13.99 2.98 -7.90
C LEU A 53 12.47 2.97 -8.03
N SER A 54 11.98 2.65 -9.22
CA SER A 54 10.57 2.27 -9.40
C SER A 54 10.39 0.84 -8.91
N VAL A 55 9.29 0.55 -8.21
CA VAL A 55 8.98 -0.79 -7.70
C VAL A 55 8.02 -1.49 -8.67
N PRO A 56 8.49 -2.45 -9.50
CA PRO A 56 7.65 -3.06 -10.53
C PRO A 56 6.49 -3.87 -9.96
N ARG A 57 6.69 -4.40 -8.74
CA ARG A 57 5.70 -5.17 -7.98
C ARG A 57 4.44 -4.35 -7.64
N LEU A 58 4.46 -3.03 -7.74
CA LEU A 58 3.30 -2.18 -7.44
C LEU A 58 2.60 -1.67 -8.70
N ILE A 59 3.14 -1.92 -9.90
CA ILE A 59 2.62 -1.36 -11.16
C ILE A 59 1.20 -1.84 -11.46
N PHE A 60 0.84 -3.05 -11.01
CA PHE A 60 -0.49 -3.61 -11.24
C PHE A 60 -1.59 -2.94 -10.40
N LEU A 61 -1.22 -2.22 -9.33
CA LEU A 61 -2.16 -1.52 -8.45
C LEU A 61 -2.66 -0.23 -9.10
N ASN A 62 -3.83 0.23 -8.66
CA ASN A 62 -4.36 1.53 -9.09
C ASN A 62 -3.53 2.71 -8.53
N ASP A 63 -3.62 3.89 -9.15
CA ASP A 63 -2.78 5.04 -8.77
C ASP A 63 -2.98 5.45 -7.31
N TYR A 64 -4.23 5.49 -6.85
CA TYR A 64 -4.55 5.77 -5.44
C TYR A 64 -4.05 4.68 -4.48
N GLU A 65 -3.97 3.42 -4.91
CA GLU A 65 -3.46 2.31 -4.09
C GLU A 65 -1.95 2.37 -3.94
N ILE A 66 -1.24 2.69 -5.03
CA ILE A 66 0.19 2.94 -5.00
C ILE A 66 0.47 4.06 -3.99
N ILE A 67 -0.26 5.17 -4.08
CA ILE A 67 -0.10 6.30 -3.15
C ILE A 67 -0.45 5.88 -1.72
N SER A 68 -1.52 5.12 -1.51
CA SER A 68 -1.94 4.62 -0.19
C SER A 68 -0.89 3.68 0.44
N PHE A 69 -0.28 2.82 -0.37
CA PHE A 69 0.81 1.93 0.04
C PHE A 69 2.00 2.74 0.54
N TYR A 70 2.48 3.69 -0.28
CA TYR A 70 3.61 4.54 0.10
C TYR A 70 3.27 5.45 1.28
N ASN A 71 2.03 5.95 1.40
CA ASN A 71 1.58 6.75 2.54
C ASN A 71 1.67 5.95 3.85
N SER A 72 1.19 4.70 3.84
CA SER A 72 1.24 3.81 5.01
C SER A 72 2.68 3.52 5.43
N LEU A 73 3.54 3.21 4.45
CA LEU A 73 4.95 2.93 4.66
C LEU A 73 5.71 4.17 5.18
N ILE A 74 5.49 5.35 4.58
CA ILE A 74 6.13 6.61 4.99
C ILE A 74 5.69 7.00 6.41
N ARG A 75 4.40 6.96 6.72
CA ARG A 75 3.89 7.29 8.06
C ARG A 75 4.42 6.33 9.11
N GLY A 76 4.49 5.04 8.79
CA GLY A 76 5.10 4.04 9.65
C GLY A 76 6.56 4.36 9.98
N TYR A 77 7.38 4.66 8.97
CA TYR A 77 8.79 5.01 9.20
C TYR A 77 8.97 6.35 9.90
N LEU A 78 8.16 7.36 9.58
CA LEU A 78 8.19 8.66 10.26
C LEU A 78 7.89 8.51 11.75
N ASN A 79 6.92 7.68 12.13
CA ASN A 79 6.58 7.44 13.52
C ASN A 79 7.64 6.59 14.23
N TRP A 80 8.14 5.54 13.56
CA TRP A 80 9.16 4.65 14.12
C TRP A 80 10.48 5.36 14.40
N PHE A 81 10.96 6.19 13.48
CA PHE A 81 12.20 6.94 13.66
C PHE A 81 12.05 8.25 14.42
N ARG A 82 10.84 8.59 14.90
CA ARG A 82 10.59 9.88 15.55
C ARG A 82 11.37 10.05 16.86
N CYS A 83 11.72 8.94 17.52
CA CYS A 83 12.53 8.95 18.73
C CYS A 83 14.03 9.11 18.47
N ALA A 84 14.49 9.01 17.22
CA ALA A 84 15.91 9.09 16.91
C ALA A 84 16.41 10.54 16.95
N ASP A 85 17.59 10.76 17.52
CA ASP A 85 18.23 12.08 17.59
C ASP A 85 18.63 12.60 16.20
N ASN A 86 18.93 11.69 15.28
CA ASN A 86 19.20 12.01 13.88
C ASN A 86 17.93 11.94 13.01
N PHE A 87 16.79 12.40 13.52
CA PHE A 87 15.50 12.36 12.79
C PHE A 87 15.55 13.07 11.42
N THR A 88 16.38 14.11 11.27
CA THR A 88 16.63 14.76 9.97
C THR A 88 17.14 13.77 8.91
N SER A 89 17.99 12.82 9.29
CA SER A 89 18.44 11.76 8.40
C SER A 89 17.30 10.82 7.99
N ALA A 90 16.38 10.51 8.92
CA ALA A 90 15.17 9.75 8.60
C ALA A 90 14.28 10.49 7.60
N LYS A 91 14.09 11.81 7.75
CA LYS A 91 13.35 12.65 6.78
C LYS A 91 13.96 12.58 5.37
N ASN A 92 15.29 12.59 5.25
CA ASN A 92 15.97 12.45 3.97
C ASN A 92 15.70 11.09 3.31
N ILE A 93 15.60 10.02 4.11
CA ILE A 93 15.23 8.71 3.58
C ILE A 93 13.77 8.67 3.13
N ILE A 94 12.87 9.30 3.88
CA ILE A 94 11.46 9.48 3.47
C ILE A 94 11.37 10.21 2.13
N TRP A 95 12.22 11.21 1.89
CA TRP A 95 12.30 11.87 0.58
C TRP A 95 12.64 10.89 -0.55
N SER A 96 13.59 9.98 -0.32
CA SER A 96 13.92 8.91 -1.27
C SER A 96 12.71 7.99 -1.55
N LEU A 97 11.93 7.65 -0.52
CA LEU A 97 10.70 6.85 -0.69
C LEU A 97 9.62 7.59 -1.50
N ARG A 98 9.46 8.90 -1.28
CA ARG A 98 8.54 9.73 -2.10
C ARG A 98 8.96 9.72 -3.57
N MET A 99 10.25 9.86 -3.84
CA MET A 99 10.78 9.79 -5.21
C MET A 99 10.60 8.39 -5.82
N SER A 100 10.74 7.33 -5.03
CA SER A 100 10.45 5.95 -5.46
C SER A 100 8.97 5.79 -5.86
N CYS A 101 8.03 6.39 -5.11
CA CYS A 101 6.61 6.44 -5.47
C CYS A 101 6.39 7.12 -6.83
N LEU A 102 6.96 8.31 -7.02
CA LEU A 102 6.83 9.05 -8.29
C LEU A 102 7.41 8.28 -9.48
N LYS A 103 8.57 7.65 -9.31
CA LYS A 103 9.18 6.79 -10.34
C LYS A 103 8.31 5.56 -10.64
N THR A 104 7.63 5.02 -9.64
CA THR A 104 6.69 3.90 -9.81
C THR A 104 5.49 4.31 -10.64
N LEU A 105 4.89 5.48 -10.36
CA LEU A 105 3.80 6.05 -11.16
C LEU A 105 4.24 6.37 -12.59
N ALA A 106 5.43 6.93 -12.76
CA ALA A 106 6.02 7.22 -14.08
C ALA A 106 6.15 5.94 -14.92
N ARG A 107 6.68 4.88 -14.32
CA ARG A 107 6.84 3.58 -14.98
C ARG A 107 5.50 2.94 -15.32
N LYS A 108 4.51 3.01 -14.43
CA LYS A 108 3.16 2.50 -14.68
C LYS A 108 2.53 3.14 -15.92
N HIS A 109 2.60 4.47 -16.02
CA HIS A 109 2.02 5.23 -17.13
C HIS A 109 2.91 5.26 -18.38
N LYS A 110 4.11 4.64 -18.33
CA LYS A 110 5.13 4.72 -19.39
C LYS A 110 5.45 6.19 -19.76
N LYS A 111 5.49 7.06 -18.76
CA LYS A 111 5.77 8.50 -18.92
C LYS A 111 7.02 8.89 -18.12
N ASN A 112 7.51 10.09 -18.41
CA ASN A 112 8.66 10.67 -17.71
C ASN A 112 8.25 11.26 -16.36
N LEU A 113 9.23 11.45 -15.46
CA LEU A 113 8.99 12.03 -14.14
C LEU A 113 8.37 13.43 -14.21
N LYS A 114 8.77 14.24 -15.21
CA LYS A 114 8.21 15.58 -15.45
C LYS A 114 6.70 15.55 -15.68
N TRP A 115 6.20 14.55 -16.41
CA TRP A 115 4.77 14.38 -16.64
C TRP A 115 4.04 14.06 -15.33
N VAL A 116 4.60 13.15 -14.52
CA VAL A 116 4.02 12.80 -13.22
C VAL A 116 3.97 13.99 -12.28
N LEU A 117 5.04 14.78 -12.22
CA LEU A 117 5.08 16.00 -11.39
C LEU A 117 4.05 17.04 -11.85
N ASN A 118 3.73 17.10 -13.14
CA ASN A 118 2.72 18.01 -13.65
C ASN A 118 1.29 17.57 -13.28
N ILE A 119 1.02 16.26 -13.30
CA ILE A 119 -0.31 15.69 -13.03
C ILE A 119 -0.57 15.52 -11.53
N PHE A 120 0.34 14.88 -10.81
CA PHE A 120 0.16 14.52 -9.40
C PHE A 120 0.67 15.59 -8.45
N THR A 121 1.39 16.60 -8.96
CA THR A 121 2.08 17.65 -8.22
C THR A 121 3.16 17.13 -7.27
N VAL A 122 3.87 18.05 -6.61
CA VAL A 122 4.89 17.72 -5.61
C VAL A 122 4.28 17.10 -4.34
N ASN A 123 3.05 17.52 -4.00
CA ASN A 123 2.24 16.91 -2.94
C ASN A 123 1.30 15.88 -3.56
N VAL A 124 1.89 14.73 -3.94
CA VAL A 124 1.22 13.60 -4.60
C VAL A 124 -0.14 13.33 -3.95
N SER A 125 -1.21 13.66 -4.66
CA SER A 125 -2.58 13.46 -4.21
C SER A 125 -3.50 13.07 -5.36
N VAL A 126 -4.41 12.13 -5.09
CA VAL A 126 -5.36 11.59 -6.05
C VAL A 126 -6.73 11.49 -5.40
N LYS A 127 -7.78 11.86 -6.14
CA LYS A 127 -9.15 11.55 -5.76
C LYS A 127 -9.47 10.12 -6.17
N THR A 128 -10.01 9.35 -5.23
CA THR A 128 -10.55 8.02 -5.49
C THR A 128 -11.86 8.12 -6.29
N PRO A 129 -12.28 7.05 -6.98
CA PRO A 129 -13.59 6.96 -7.62
C PRO A 129 -14.76 7.40 -6.73
N GLY A 130 -14.73 7.09 -5.43
CA GLY A 130 -15.74 7.49 -4.45
C GLY A 130 -15.58 8.90 -3.87
N GLY A 131 -14.70 9.73 -4.44
CA GLY A 131 -14.50 11.13 -4.02
C GLY A 131 -13.50 11.36 -2.89
N ASN A 132 -13.06 10.31 -2.17
CA ASN A 132 -12.08 10.44 -1.10
C ASN A 132 -10.70 10.83 -1.64
N LYS A 133 -10.02 11.78 -0.99
CA LYS A 133 -8.65 12.19 -1.36
C LYS A 133 -7.61 11.33 -0.64
N VAL A 134 -6.75 10.68 -1.41
CA VAL A 134 -5.59 9.95 -0.91
C VAL A 134 -4.33 10.72 -1.28
N SER A 135 -3.50 11.04 -0.29
CA SER A 135 -2.25 11.78 -0.51
C SER A 135 -1.10 11.21 0.32
N LEU A 136 0.12 11.42 -0.17
CA LEU A 136 1.31 11.29 0.66
C LEU A 136 1.31 12.42 1.72
N PRO A 137 2.01 12.25 2.86
CA PRO A 137 2.20 13.35 3.80
C PRO A 137 2.80 14.56 3.08
N SER A 138 2.30 15.77 3.32
CA SER A 138 2.83 16.93 2.60
C SER A 138 4.29 17.19 2.95
N ILE A 139 5.01 17.91 2.08
CA ILE A 139 6.39 18.31 2.40
C ILE A 139 6.42 19.13 3.68
N HIS A 140 5.48 20.06 3.81
CA HIS A 140 5.33 20.91 4.98
C HIS A 140 5.06 20.11 6.26
N GLU A 141 4.19 19.10 6.21
CA GLU A 141 4.01 18.16 7.33
C GLU A 141 5.33 17.49 7.73
N ILE A 142 6.10 16.99 6.76
CA ILE A 142 7.36 16.28 7.04
C ILE A 142 8.41 17.24 7.61
N THR A 143 8.51 18.47 7.11
CA THR A 143 9.48 19.44 7.58
C THR A 143 9.18 19.88 9.01
N GLN A 144 7.92 20.16 9.33
CA GLN A 144 7.48 20.60 10.66
C GLN A 144 7.49 19.50 11.74
N LEU A 145 7.58 18.22 11.35
CA LEU A 145 7.66 17.14 12.33
C LEU A 145 8.95 17.22 13.15
N ASN A 146 8.80 17.36 14.46
CA ASN A 146 9.93 17.29 15.40
C ASN A 146 10.14 15.87 15.93
N SER A 147 11.39 15.58 16.31
CA SER A 147 11.70 14.37 17.07
C SER A 147 10.91 14.38 18.36
N LYS A 148 10.34 13.22 18.69
CA LYS A 148 9.50 13.01 19.87
C LYS A 148 9.55 11.54 20.22
N PHE A 149 9.80 11.24 21.48
CA PHE A 149 9.62 9.91 22.02
C PHE A 149 8.11 9.64 22.11
N LEU A 150 7.61 8.75 21.25
CA LEU A 150 6.21 8.36 21.25
C LEU A 150 6.04 7.15 22.17
N LEU A 151 5.15 7.25 23.16
CA LEU A 151 4.74 6.14 24.03
C LEU A 151 3.41 5.64 23.52
N SER A 152 3.43 4.60 22.69
CA SER A 152 2.21 3.97 22.21
C SER A 152 2.47 2.52 21.81
N ASP A 153 1.63 1.62 22.29
CA ASP A 153 1.61 0.19 21.92
C ASP A 153 1.37 -0.04 20.41
N GLN A 154 1.00 1.00 19.67
CA GLN A 154 0.77 0.97 18.22
C GLN A 154 2.05 1.23 17.41
N LEU A 155 3.19 1.58 18.05
CA LEU A 155 4.47 1.81 17.38
C LEU A 155 5.15 0.50 17.02
N LYS A 156 4.56 -0.22 16.09
CA LYS A 156 5.21 -1.38 15.48
C LYS A 156 6.17 -0.90 14.42
N GLN A 157 7.35 -1.52 14.35
CA GLN A 157 8.25 -1.32 13.22
C GLN A 157 7.46 -1.59 11.94
N PRO A 158 7.42 -0.64 10.99
CA PRO A 158 6.69 -0.83 9.75
C PRO A 158 7.33 -1.98 8.97
N ASP A 159 6.56 -3.05 8.79
CA ASP A 159 6.98 -4.19 7.99
C ASP A 159 6.52 -3.99 6.53
N ALA A 160 7.49 -3.69 5.67
CA ALA A 160 7.23 -3.51 4.25
C ALA A 160 6.75 -4.80 3.57
N ASP A 161 7.19 -5.97 4.04
CA ASP A 161 6.83 -7.25 3.44
C ASP A 161 5.39 -7.66 3.76
N SER A 162 4.92 -7.45 4.99
CA SER A 162 3.48 -7.61 5.29
C SER A 162 2.62 -6.62 4.52
N LEU A 163 3.08 -5.38 4.29
CA LEU A 163 2.39 -4.44 3.42
C LEU A 163 2.36 -4.96 1.97
N PHE A 164 3.47 -5.45 1.42
CA PHE A 164 3.48 -6.06 0.09
C PHE A 164 2.53 -7.25 0.02
N LYS A 165 2.54 -8.14 1.02
CA LYS A 165 1.61 -9.28 1.12
C LYS A 165 0.16 -8.79 1.11
N LYS A 166 -0.19 -7.80 1.93
CA LYS A 166 -1.53 -7.22 2.02
C LYS A 166 -2.06 -6.72 0.66
N TYR A 167 -1.22 -6.03 -0.12
CA TYR A 167 -1.65 -5.54 -1.44
C TYR A 167 -1.56 -6.61 -2.54
N SER A 168 -0.67 -7.60 -2.42
CA SER A 168 -0.55 -8.71 -3.39
C SER A 168 -1.62 -9.79 -3.24
N LEU A 169 -2.08 -10.05 -2.02
CA LEU A 169 -3.15 -11.01 -1.71
C LEU A 169 -4.54 -10.41 -1.90
N ARG A 170 -4.63 -9.10 -2.08
CA ARG A 170 -5.91 -8.42 -2.30
C ARG A 170 -6.39 -8.70 -3.72
N LEU A 171 -7.48 -9.48 -3.81
CA LEU A 171 -8.10 -9.88 -5.07
C LEU A 171 -9.29 -9.01 -5.48
N HIS A 172 -9.69 -8.06 -4.64
CA HIS A 172 -10.80 -7.13 -4.85
C HIS A 172 -10.32 -5.69 -4.67
N SER A 173 -11.02 -4.73 -5.28
CA SER A 173 -10.77 -3.31 -5.12
C SER A 173 -10.94 -2.92 -3.65
N SER A 174 -10.47 -1.75 -3.22
CA SER A 174 -10.70 -1.36 -1.83
C SER A 174 -12.17 -0.95 -1.62
N ARG A 175 -12.86 -1.49 -0.60
CA ARG A 175 -14.23 -1.05 -0.21
C ARG A 175 -14.32 0.47 -0.01
N PHE A 176 -13.23 1.08 0.46
CA PHE A 176 -13.10 2.52 0.71
C PHE A 176 -13.21 3.40 -0.55
N LEU A 177 -13.32 2.78 -1.73
CA LEU A 177 -13.54 3.45 -3.00
C LEU A 177 -14.99 3.76 -3.29
N PHE A 178 -15.92 3.18 -2.54
CA PHE A 178 -17.33 3.27 -2.82
C PHE A 178 -18.01 3.88 -1.60
N SER A 179 -18.91 4.83 -1.84
CA SER A 179 -19.67 5.52 -0.81
C SER A 179 -21.09 5.02 -0.67
N LYS A 180 -21.61 4.33 -1.70
CA LYS A 180 -22.95 3.74 -1.73
C LYS A 180 -22.96 2.40 -2.48
N CYS A 181 -23.99 1.61 -2.22
CA CYS A 181 -24.34 0.42 -2.99
C CYS A 181 -24.66 0.78 -4.46
N ALA A 182 -24.37 -0.14 -5.39
CA ALA A 182 -24.69 0.02 -6.81
C ALA A 182 -26.16 -0.27 -7.17
N VAL A 183 -26.97 -0.81 -6.26
CA VAL A 183 -28.39 -1.08 -6.49
C VAL A 183 -29.19 0.23 -6.40
N LYS A 184 -30.15 0.39 -7.30
CA LYS A 184 -31.05 1.56 -7.34
C LYS A 184 -31.81 1.68 -6.02
N ASP A 185 -31.98 2.91 -5.54
CA ASP A 185 -32.70 3.24 -4.31
C ASP A 185 -32.14 2.62 -3.00
N CYS A 186 -30.92 2.08 -3.03
CA CYS A 186 -30.26 1.55 -1.83
C CYS A 186 -29.46 2.64 -1.10
N CYS A 187 -29.82 2.91 0.16
CA CYS A 187 -29.14 3.88 1.02
C CYS A 187 -28.04 3.28 1.91
N ASN A 188 -27.81 1.97 1.87
CA ASN A 188 -26.86 1.31 2.77
C ASN A 188 -25.41 1.66 2.40
N THR A 189 -24.63 2.03 3.40
CA THR A 189 -23.23 2.46 3.28
C THR A 189 -22.23 1.38 3.64
N ASP A 190 -22.69 0.26 4.22
CA ASP A 190 -21.81 -0.88 4.48
C ASP A 190 -21.63 -1.70 3.21
N ILE A 191 -20.45 -1.57 2.58
CA ILE A 191 -20.20 -2.03 1.22
C ILE A 191 -19.20 -3.17 1.20
N GLU A 192 -19.63 -4.25 0.57
CA GLU A 192 -18.85 -5.40 0.16
C GLU A 192 -18.65 -5.39 -1.35
N ILE A 193 -17.57 -6.00 -1.82
CA ILE A 193 -17.26 -6.02 -3.25
C ILE A 193 -17.58 -7.40 -3.80
N HIS A 194 -18.63 -7.45 -4.60
CA HIS A 194 -19.04 -8.65 -5.30
C HIS A 194 -18.23 -8.81 -6.60
N HIS A 195 -17.74 -10.01 -6.87
CA HIS A 195 -17.11 -10.35 -8.15
C HIS A 195 -18.15 -10.90 -9.13
N VAL A 196 -18.38 -10.19 -10.25
CA VAL A 196 -19.38 -10.57 -11.26
C VAL A 196 -19.16 -11.98 -11.82
N LYS A 197 -17.90 -12.40 -11.94
CA LYS A 197 -17.54 -13.78 -12.32
C LYS A 197 -16.54 -14.38 -11.35
N LYS A 198 -16.76 -15.66 -11.03
CA LYS A 198 -15.82 -16.49 -10.28
C LYS A 198 -14.50 -16.60 -11.05
N LEU A 199 -13.39 -16.59 -10.32
CA LEU A 199 -12.07 -16.82 -10.91
C LEU A 199 -11.98 -18.27 -11.40
N ALA A 200 -11.71 -18.46 -12.69
CA ALA A 200 -11.39 -19.77 -13.23
C ALA A 200 -10.06 -20.24 -12.62
N ARG A 201 -10.12 -21.27 -11.77
CA ARG A 201 -8.97 -21.79 -11.04
C ARG A 201 -8.98 -23.31 -10.97
N ARG A 202 -7.80 -23.91 -11.02
CA ARG A 202 -7.57 -25.34 -10.74
C ARG A 202 -6.63 -25.45 -9.55
N ILE A 203 -6.93 -26.35 -8.62
CA ILE A 203 -6.02 -26.67 -7.51
C ILE A 203 -5.21 -27.89 -7.94
N ASP A 204 -3.89 -27.79 -7.89
CA ASP A 204 -3.01 -28.93 -8.12
C ASP A 204 -3.02 -29.89 -6.92
N SER A 205 -2.56 -31.12 -7.09
CA SER A 205 -2.35 -32.09 -6.00
C SER A 205 -1.45 -31.57 -4.87
N SER A 206 -0.64 -30.55 -5.15
CA SER A 206 0.21 -29.85 -4.16
C SER A 206 -0.49 -28.71 -3.41
N GLY A 207 -1.80 -28.49 -3.61
CA GLY A 207 -2.57 -27.42 -2.99
C GLY A 207 -2.36 -26.02 -3.60
N LYS A 208 -1.51 -25.90 -4.64
CA LYS A 208 -1.28 -24.62 -5.34
C LYS A 208 -2.46 -24.27 -6.25
N ILE A 209 -2.87 -23.00 -6.21
CA ILE A 209 -3.97 -22.47 -7.04
C ILE A 209 -3.40 -21.97 -8.37
N ASN A 210 -3.82 -22.59 -9.47
CA ASN A 210 -3.51 -22.17 -10.83
C ASN A 210 -4.68 -21.37 -11.41
N VAL A 211 -4.40 -20.15 -11.87
CA VAL A 211 -5.37 -19.30 -12.57
C VAL A 211 -5.44 -19.70 -14.04
N LEU A 212 -6.64 -19.81 -14.57
CA LEU A 212 -6.91 -20.22 -15.95
C LEU A 212 -7.51 -19.08 -16.76
N THR A 213 -7.25 -19.06 -18.07
CA THR A 213 -8.00 -18.25 -19.03
C THR A 213 -9.36 -18.86 -19.34
N SER A 214 -10.21 -18.11 -20.06
CA SER A 214 -11.49 -18.63 -20.59
C SER A 214 -11.31 -19.87 -21.48
N ASN A 215 -10.12 -20.06 -22.06
CA ASN A 215 -9.79 -21.20 -22.91
C ASN A 215 -9.05 -22.31 -22.14
N ASN A 216 -9.19 -22.36 -20.80
CA ASN A 216 -8.54 -23.33 -19.91
C ASN A 216 -6.99 -23.34 -19.95
N LYS A 217 -6.35 -22.31 -20.49
CA LYS A 217 -4.87 -22.21 -20.46
C LYS A 217 -4.40 -21.63 -19.13
N ARG A 218 -3.37 -22.23 -18.55
CA ARG A 218 -2.76 -21.75 -17.29
C ARG A 218 -2.08 -20.41 -17.51
N LEU A 219 -2.41 -19.44 -16.66
CA LEU A 219 -1.68 -18.19 -16.54
C LEU A 219 -0.59 -18.32 -15.47
N SER A 220 0.56 -17.70 -15.71
CA SER A 220 1.69 -17.66 -14.79
C SER A 220 2.16 -16.22 -14.53
N GLY A 221 2.86 -16.03 -13.42
CA GLY A 221 3.48 -14.75 -13.04
C GLY A 221 2.48 -13.59 -12.94
N ILE A 222 2.85 -12.44 -13.51
CA ILE A 222 2.06 -11.20 -13.46
C ILE A 222 0.70 -11.35 -14.16
N GLY A 223 0.61 -12.16 -15.22
CA GLY A 223 -0.64 -12.37 -15.95
C GLY A 223 -1.71 -13.03 -15.10
N ALA A 224 -1.33 -13.99 -14.24
CA ALA A 224 -2.24 -14.62 -13.29
C ALA A 224 -2.75 -13.63 -12.23
N ILE A 225 -1.86 -12.77 -11.72
CA ILE A 225 -2.20 -11.72 -10.73
C ILE A 225 -3.18 -10.72 -11.34
N LEU A 226 -2.87 -10.20 -12.54
CA LEU A 226 -3.74 -9.25 -13.25
C LEU A 226 -5.12 -9.85 -13.53
N SER A 227 -5.19 -11.11 -13.94
CA SER A 227 -6.46 -11.79 -14.18
C SER A 227 -7.29 -11.93 -12.90
N ALA A 228 -6.66 -12.12 -11.75
CA ALA A 228 -7.35 -12.25 -10.47
C ALA A 228 -7.82 -10.90 -9.91
N VAL A 229 -6.99 -9.86 -10.02
CA VAL A 229 -7.23 -8.51 -9.49
C VAL A 229 -8.18 -7.71 -10.37
N ASN A 230 -8.03 -7.75 -11.70
CA ASN A 230 -8.83 -6.96 -12.64
C ASN A 230 -10.17 -7.61 -13.01
N ARG A 231 -10.67 -8.54 -12.20
CA ARG A 231 -12.01 -9.09 -12.42
C ARG A 231 -13.04 -8.00 -12.25
N LYS A 232 -14.06 -8.02 -13.12
CA LYS A 232 -15.23 -7.14 -13.00
C LYS A 232 -15.85 -7.31 -11.61
N GLN A 233 -16.04 -6.20 -10.93
CA GLN A 233 -16.46 -6.11 -9.54
C GLN A 233 -17.58 -5.08 -9.42
N ILE A 234 -18.48 -5.25 -8.46
CA ILE A 234 -19.58 -4.32 -8.18
C ILE A 234 -19.66 -4.07 -6.67
N PRO A 235 -19.76 -2.81 -6.20
CA PRO A 235 -19.98 -2.51 -4.79
C PRO A 235 -21.44 -2.75 -4.42
N LEU A 236 -21.70 -3.64 -3.46
CA LEU A 236 -23.03 -3.98 -2.98
C LEU A 236 -23.06 -3.91 -1.45
N CYS A 237 -24.24 -3.69 -0.85
CA CYS A 237 -24.36 -3.91 0.58
C CYS A 237 -24.41 -5.41 0.90
N SER A 238 -24.21 -5.80 2.16
CA SER A 238 -24.22 -7.22 2.57
C SER A 238 -25.47 -7.99 2.12
N PHE A 239 -26.65 -7.36 2.19
CA PHE A 239 -27.91 -7.92 1.69
C PHE A 239 -27.87 -8.16 0.17
N HIS A 240 -27.62 -7.11 -0.63
CA HIS A 240 -27.56 -7.22 -2.08
C HIS A 240 -26.39 -8.10 -2.57
N HIS A 241 -25.30 -8.19 -1.79
CA HIS A 241 -24.18 -9.08 -2.09
C HIS A 241 -24.64 -10.55 -2.10
N LEU A 242 -25.43 -10.95 -1.09
CA LEU A 242 -26.01 -12.30 -1.00
C LEU A 242 -27.03 -12.56 -2.12
N GLU A 243 -27.88 -11.58 -2.46
CA GLU A 243 -28.83 -11.72 -3.58
C GLU A 243 -28.09 -12.04 -4.90
N PHE A 244 -27.02 -11.30 -5.17
CA PHE A 244 -26.21 -11.47 -6.38
C PHE A 244 -25.43 -12.81 -6.37
N GLU A 245 -25.05 -13.33 -5.20
CA GLU A 245 -24.46 -14.67 -5.08
C GLU A 245 -25.46 -15.79 -5.38
N ILE A 246 -26.73 -15.60 -5.01
CA ILE A 246 -27.82 -16.54 -5.27
C ILE A 246 -28.29 -16.48 -6.73
N GLY A 247 -27.98 -15.39 -7.44
CA GLY A 247 -28.37 -15.16 -8.83
C GLY A 247 -29.68 -14.39 -8.97
N ASN A 248 -30.17 -13.77 -7.89
CA ASN A 248 -31.27 -12.82 -7.95
C ASN A 248 -30.70 -11.40 -8.13
N TYR A 249 -31.01 -10.77 -9.26
CA TYR A 249 -30.37 -9.51 -9.65
C TYR A 249 -31.32 -8.32 -9.47
N SER A 250 -31.07 -7.55 -8.41
CA SER A 250 -31.73 -6.26 -8.19
C SER A 250 -31.29 -5.20 -9.21
N PRO A 251 -32.18 -4.27 -9.60
CA PRO A 251 -31.88 -3.27 -10.63
C PRO A 251 -30.75 -2.33 -10.20
N LEU A 252 -29.78 -2.11 -11.09
CA LEU A 252 -28.59 -1.31 -10.81
C LEU A 252 -28.80 0.18 -11.15
N ASP A 253 -28.13 1.05 -10.39
CA ASP A 253 -28.03 2.50 -10.65
C ASP A 253 -27.00 2.75 -11.77
N THR A 254 -27.50 3.00 -12.98
CA THR A 254 -26.71 3.23 -14.19
C THR A 254 -25.89 4.51 -14.14
N ASP A 255 -26.39 5.56 -13.47
CA ASP A 255 -25.70 6.84 -13.34
C ASP A 255 -24.52 6.74 -12.38
N PHE A 256 -24.68 5.95 -11.32
CA PHE A 256 -23.58 5.66 -10.42
C PHE A 256 -22.52 4.79 -11.10
N ILE A 257 -22.91 3.73 -11.79
CA ILE A 257 -21.99 2.82 -12.47
C ILE A 257 -21.23 3.54 -13.58
N SER A 258 -21.91 4.35 -14.39
CA SER A 258 -21.26 5.12 -15.45
C SER A 258 -20.19 6.06 -14.90
N LYS A 259 -20.45 6.76 -13.79
CA LYS A 259 -19.47 7.63 -13.11
C LYS A 259 -18.29 6.85 -12.52
N VAL A 260 -18.56 5.71 -11.88
CA VAL A 260 -17.54 4.91 -11.19
C VAL A 260 -16.61 4.21 -12.19
N TYR A 261 -17.17 3.59 -13.23
CA TYR A 261 -16.40 2.81 -14.19
C TYR A 261 -16.03 3.59 -15.46
N LYS A 262 -16.50 4.82 -15.61
CA LYS A 262 -16.32 5.66 -16.81
C LYS A 262 -16.79 4.94 -18.08
N ILE A 263 -17.95 4.31 -17.99
CA ILE A 263 -18.59 3.59 -19.10
C ILE A 263 -19.82 4.38 -19.50
N ASP A 264 -20.03 4.54 -20.81
CA ASP A 264 -21.29 5.07 -21.32
C ASP A 264 -22.35 3.96 -21.28
N CYS A 265 -23.33 4.14 -20.40
CA CYS A 265 -24.39 3.16 -20.15
C CYS A 265 -25.66 3.46 -20.97
N SER A 266 -25.70 4.55 -21.74
CA SER A 266 -26.89 5.02 -22.45
C SER A 266 -27.41 4.05 -23.52
N ASN A 267 -26.53 3.25 -24.12
CA ASN A 267 -26.84 2.30 -25.20
C ASN A 267 -26.90 0.83 -24.75
N LEU A 268 -26.91 0.56 -23.43
CA LEU A 268 -26.95 -0.81 -22.92
C LEU A 268 -28.40 -1.27 -22.72
N ASN A 269 -28.76 -2.39 -23.36
CA ASN A 269 -30.07 -3.02 -23.18
C ASN A 269 -30.09 -3.78 -21.84
N PHE A 270 -30.53 -3.11 -20.78
CA PHE A 270 -30.48 -3.68 -19.42
C PHE A 270 -31.54 -4.76 -19.17
N GLU A 271 -32.63 -4.79 -19.94
CA GLU A 271 -33.72 -5.77 -19.73
C GLU A 271 -33.28 -7.21 -20.02
N GLU A 272 -32.34 -7.44 -20.94
CA GLU A 272 -31.87 -8.79 -21.31
C GLU A 272 -30.74 -9.32 -20.41
N ILE A 273 -30.01 -8.44 -19.70
CA ILE A 273 -28.78 -8.82 -18.97
C ILE A 273 -29.10 -9.42 -17.58
N PHE A 274 -30.20 -8.99 -16.96
CA PHE A 274 -30.59 -9.41 -15.61
C PHE A 274 -31.61 -10.56 -15.58
N LEU A 275 -32.22 -10.89 -16.72
CA LEU A 275 -32.99 -12.12 -16.90
C LEU A 275 -32.03 -13.28 -17.19
N GLY A 276 -31.27 -13.67 -16.16
CA GLY A 276 -30.47 -14.88 -16.20
C GLY A 276 -31.37 -16.07 -16.52
N ARG A 277 -31.19 -16.66 -17.71
CA ARG A 277 -31.78 -17.93 -18.18
C ARG A 277 -33.12 -18.28 -17.53
N GLN A 278 -34.23 -17.82 -18.12
CA GLN A 278 -35.42 -18.66 -18.04
C GLN A 278 -35.05 -20.00 -18.71
N SER A 279 -34.95 -21.03 -17.87
CA SER A 279 -34.71 -22.40 -18.28
C SER A 279 -35.85 -22.85 -19.21
N ASN A 280 -35.51 -23.04 -20.49
CA ASN A 280 -36.10 -24.13 -21.27
C ASN A 280 -35.34 -25.41 -20.96
#